data_AF-A0A914HSX3-F1
#
_entry.id   AF-A0A914HSX3-F1
#
_cell.length_a   1.000
_cell.length_b   1.000
_cell.length_c   1.000
_cell.angle_alpha   90.00
_cell.angle_beta   90.00
_cell.angle_gamma   90.00
#
_symmetry.space_group_name_H-M   'P 1'
#
loop_
_entity.id
_entity.type
_entity.pdbx_description
1 polymer ?
#
loop_
_entity_poly.entity_id
_entity_poly.type
_entity_poly.pdbx_seq_one_letter_code
_entity_poly.pdbx_strand_id
1 'polypeptide(L)'
;MQEQAKKPLSTYNVRRIIDAVKIEYLDNVARFRVIFNERSISHLSFSPQLGYVLGFQDPQNVRGSEIAKYGCDLKGGFSSFAVYSKGLTENMIIGNSLSSLLRVVSVSGAIPGEYNEKIYDSPIFARVLPREINEIEIELRTMDKGRLVPFAYGTTLIVLIFKKVINF
;
A
#
# COMPACT_ATOMS: atom_id res chain seq x y z
N MET A 1 -7.25 25.05 36.13
CA MET A 1 -6.42 24.91 34.91
C MET A 1 -7.31 25.25 33.73
N GLN A 2 -7.17 26.44 33.15
CA GLN A 2 -8.00 26.88 32.02
C GLN A 2 -7.39 26.39 30.71
N GLU A 3 -8.19 25.66 29.95
CA GLU A 3 -7.89 25.19 28.60
C GLU A 3 -7.87 26.39 27.64
N GLN A 4 -6.71 26.70 27.07
CA GLN A 4 -6.58 27.78 26.10
C GLN A 4 -7.24 27.36 24.78
N ALA A 5 -8.38 27.96 24.48
CA ALA A 5 -9.05 27.80 23.19
C ALA A 5 -8.13 28.25 22.05
N LYS A 6 -7.78 27.33 21.14
CA LYS A 6 -7.08 27.63 19.89
C LYS A 6 -7.93 28.58 19.05
N LYS A 7 -7.50 29.85 18.93
CA LYS A 7 -8.13 30.80 18.01
C LYS A 7 -8.01 30.28 16.57
N PRO A 8 -9.06 30.39 15.74
CA PRO A 8 -9.01 29.99 14.34
C PRO A 8 -7.97 30.85 13.59
N LEU A 9 -7.17 30.19 12.75
CA LEU A 9 -6.19 30.86 11.88
C LEU A 9 -6.92 31.84 10.94
N SER A 10 -6.44 33.08 10.86
CA SER A 10 -6.98 34.04 9.89
C SER A 10 -6.81 33.52 8.46
N THR A 11 -7.73 33.87 7.56
CA THR A 11 -7.68 33.46 6.14
C THR A 11 -6.38 33.84 5.45
N TYR A 12 -5.77 34.96 5.87
CA TYR A 12 -4.43 35.40 5.44
C TYR A 12 -3.34 34.39 5.84
N ASN A 13 -3.35 33.92 7.09
CA ASN A 13 -2.39 32.94 7.58
C ASN A 13 -2.57 31.57 6.89
N VAL A 14 -3.82 31.18 6.58
CA VAL A 14 -4.09 29.94 5.85
C VAL A 14 -3.52 29.98 4.43
N ARG A 15 -3.75 31.07 3.68
CA ARG A 15 -3.17 31.23 2.32
C ARG A 15 -1.65 31.19 2.36
N ARG A 16 -1.04 31.93 3.29
CA ARG A 16 0.41 31.94 3.47
C ARG A 16 0.98 30.54 3.74
N ILE A 17 0.30 29.73 4.56
CA ILE A 17 0.71 28.34 4.83
C ILE A 17 0.59 27.46 3.58
N ILE A 18 -0.51 27.60 2.83
CA ILE A 18 -0.72 26.83 1.58
C ILE A 18 0.36 27.19 0.55
N ASP A 19 0.68 28.47 0.41
CA ASP A 19 1.67 28.95 -0.56
C ASP A 19 3.11 28.77 -0.07
N ALA A 20 3.34 28.38 1.18
CA ALA A 20 4.69 28.26 1.76
C ALA A 20 5.51 27.12 1.14
N VAL A 21 4.84 26.09 0.62
CA VAL A 21 5.47 24.88 0.09
C VAL A 21 4.78 24.47 -1.20
N LYS A 22 5.57 24.19 -2.24
CA LYS A 22 5.08 23.63 -3.49
C LYS A 22 5.80 22.32 -3.79
N ILE A 23 5.04 21.31 -4.21
CA ILE A 23 5.57 20.04 -4.71
C ILE A 23 5.21 19.97 -6.19
N GLU A 24 6.20 20.01 -7.07
CA GLU A 24 6.01 20.06 -8.52
C GLU A 24 6.52 18.76 -9.15
N TYR A 25 5.79 18.23 -10.13
CA TYR A 25 6.30 17.15 -10.97
C TYR A 25 7.08 17.74 -12.15
N LEU A 26 8.31 17.27 -12.35
CA LEU A 26 9.18 17.66 -13.45
C LEU A 26 9.10 16.61 -14.56
N ASP A 27 8.30 16.88 -15.59
CA ASP A 27 8.04 15.92 -16.70
C ASP A 27 9.32 15.48 -17.43
N ASN A 28 10.30 16.37 -17.55
CA ASN A 28 11.55 16.10 -18.25
C ASN A 28 12.45 15.04 -17.58
N VAL A 29 12.33 14.87 -16.26
CA VAL A 29 13.11 13.90 -15.47
C VAL A 29 12.22 12.89 -14.73
N ALA A 30 10.90 12.97 -14.91
CA ALA A 30 9.87 12.16 -14.28
C ALA A 30 10.00 12.09 -12.74
N ARG A 31 10.29 13.23 -12.09
CA ARG A 31 10.58 13.32 -10.64
C ARG A 31 9.89 14.51 -9.98
N PHE A 32 9.63 14.40 -8.68
CA PHE A 32 9.11 15.51 -7.90
C PHE A 32 10.23 16.46 -7.43
N ARG A 33 9.90 17.75 -7.35
CA ARG A 33 10.73 18.80 -6.74
C ARG A 33 9.94 19.51 -5.65
N VAL A 34 10.57 19.74 -4.51
CA VAL A 34 10.01 20.57 -3.44
C VAL A 34 10.55 21.98 -3.54
N ILE A 35 9.69 22.99 -3.37
CA ILE A 35 10.06 24.40 -3.32
C ILE A 35 9.51 25.00 -2.03
N PHE A 36 10.38 25.72 -1.30
CA PHE A 36 9.97 26.52 -0.15
C PHE A 36 9.89 27.98 -0.56
N ASN A 37 8.71 28.56 -0.40
CA ASN A 37 8.49 29.99 -0.64
C ASN A 37 8.67 30.81 0.64
N GLU A 38 8.81 30.15 1.79
CA GLU A 38 9.02 30.77 3.09
C GLU A 38 10.39 30.35 3.66
N ARG A 39 11.24 31.34 3.99
CA ARG A 39 12.60 31.11 4.52
C ARG A 39 12.62 30.45 5.89
N SER A 40 11.52 30.49 6.63
CA SER A 40 11.40 29.87 7.96
C SER A 40 11.26 28.36 7.92
N ILE A 41 11.01 27.77 6.74
CA ILE A 41 10.88 26.31 6.59
C ILE A 41 12.26 25.72 6.38
N SER A 42 12.69 24.86 7.30
CA SER A 42 14.01 24.23 7.24
C SER A 42 14.01 22.91 6.46
N HIS A 43 12.94 22.13 6.58
CA HIS A 43 12.76 20.84 5.91
C HIS A 43 11.27 20.42 5.93
N LEU A 44 10.94 19.44 5.10
CA LEU A 44 9.70 18.65 5.18
C LEU A 44 10.00 17.25 5.66
N SER A 45 9.06 16.69 6.41
CA SER A 45 9.00 15.28 6.72
C SER A 45 7.72 14.67 6.13
N PHE A 46 7.88 13.55 5.44
CA PHE A 46 6.80 12.76 4.90
C PHE A 46 6.65 11.47 5.71
N SER A 47 5.47 10.86 5.68
CA SER A 47 5.38 9.47 6.13
C SER A 47 6.27 8.58 5.25
N PRO A 48 6.78 7.43 5.76
CA PRO A 48 7.63 6.55 4.97
C PRO A 48 6.99 6.14 3.62
N GLN A 49 5.68 5.91 3.60
CA GLN A 49 4.95 5.52 2.39
C GLN A 49 4.86 6.68 1.39
N LEU A 50 4.52 7.89 1.84
CA LEU A 50 4.44 9.06 0.96
C LEU A 50 5.81 9.44 0.42
N GLY A 51 6.85 9.40 1.26
CA GLY A 51 8.23 9.63 0.83
C GLY A 51 8.69 8.67 -0.25
N TYR A 52 8.33 7.39 -0.12
CA TYR A 52 8.57 6.37 -1.14
C TYR A 52 7.84 6.67 -2.45
N VAL A 53 6.52 6.97 -2.39
CA VAL A 53 5.70 7.36 -3.56
C VAL A 53 6.34 8.53 -4.30
N LEU A 54 6.81 9.54 -3.56
CA LEU A 54 7.39 10.76 -4.12
C LEU A 54 8.85 10.58 -4.60
N GLY A 55 9.53 9.50 -4.19
CA GLY A 55 10.88 9.17 -4.64
C GLY A 55 12.02 9.89 -3.90
N PHE A 56 11.76 10.46 -2.70
CA PHE A 56 12.80 11.11 -1.89
C PHE A 56 13.66 10.08 -1.15
N GLN A 57 14.99 10.24 -1.20
CA GLN A 57 15.92 9.32 -0.54
C GLN A 57 15.85 9.42 0.98
N ASP A 58 15.69 10.64 1.51
CA ASP A 58 15.49 10.90 2.94
C ASP A 58 14.14 11.62 3.17
N PRO A 59 13.03 10.87 3.26
CA PRO A 59 11.70 11.45 3.45
C PRO A 59 11.52 12.29 4.71
N GLN A 60 12.39 12.15 5.72
CA GLN A 60 12.25 12.89 6.97
C GLN A 60 12.91 14.27 6.92
N ASN A 61 13.69 14.57 5.89
CA ASN A 61 14.56 15.74 5.85
C ASN A 61 14.66 16.34 4.43
N VAL A 62 13.53 16.44 3.74
CA VAL A 62 13.49 16.97 2.37
C VAL A 62 13.69 18.47 2.38
N ARG A 63 14.68 18.97 1.63
CA ARG A 63 15.10 20.38 1.63
C ARG A 63 14.44 21.19 0.51
N GLY A 64 14.46 22.50 0.67
CA GLY A 64 14.00 23.43 -0.36
C GLY A 64 14.81 23.28 -1.64
N SER A 65 14.12 23.19 -2.77
CA SER A 65 14.67 22.92 -4.12
C SER A 65 15.20 21.50 -4.33
N GLU A 66 15.00 20.58 -3.38
CA GLU A 66 15.40 19.18 -3.55
C GLU A 66 14.55 18.50 -4.62
N ILE A 67 15.22 17.78 -5.52
CA ILE A 67 14.60 16.91 -6.52
C ILE A 67 14.69 15.47 -6.02
N ALA A 68 13.57 14.76 -6.06
CA ALA A 68 13.48 13.35 -5.73
C ALA A 68 14.56 12.54 -6.47
N LYS A 69 15.22 11.64 -5.75
CA LYS A 69 16.28 10.80 -6.30
C LYS A 69 15.73 9.74 -7.25
N TYR A 70 14.52 9.25 -6.96
CA TYR A 70 13.87 8.17 -7.68
C TYR A 70 12.61 8.69 -8.40
N GLY A 71 12.20 7.98 -9.45
CA GLY A 71 10.91 8.25 -10.10
C GLY A 71 9.74 7.97 -9.15
N CYS A 72 8.61 8.63 -9.36
CA CYS A 72 7.46 8.43 -8.50
C CYS A 72 6.85 7.04 -8.67
N ASP A 73 6.50 6.40 -7.56
CA ASP A 73 5.69 5.17 -7.57
C ASP A 73 4.27 5.47 -7.08
N LEU A 74 3.38 5.76 -8.03
CA LEU A 74 1.97 6.01 -7.76
C LEU A 74 1.23 4.76 -7.26
N LYS A 75 1.82 3.56 -7.36
CA LYS A 75 1.28 2.34 -6.71
C LYS A 75 1.59 2.29 -5.22
N GLY A 76 2.42 3.21 -4.72
CA GLY A 76 2.82 3.29 -3.32
C GLY A 76 3.47 2.01 -2.80
N GLY A 77 4.21 1.31 -3.66
CA GLY A 77 4.89 0.06 -3.34
C GLY A 77 3.94 -1.15 -3.30
N PHE A 78 2.65 -0.96 -3.58
CA PHE A 78 1.66 -2.03 -3.57
C PHE A 78 1.40 -2.55 -4.99
N SER A 79 2.25 -3.45 -5.44
CA SER A 79 2.14 -4.10 -6.76
C SER A 79 1.48 -5.47 -6.70
N SER A 80 1.42 -6.07 -5.51
CA SER A 80 0.84 -7.39 -5.29
C SER A 80 0.54 -7.62 -3.81
N PHE A 81 -0.34 -8.57 -3.54
CA PHE A 81 -0.62 -9.09 -2.21
C PHE A 81 -0.64 -10.61 -2.22
N ALA A 82 -0.32 -11.18 -1.06
CA ALA A 82 -0.40 -12.60 -0.79
C ALA A 82 -1.74 -12.94 -0.13
N VAL A 83 -2.40 -13.99 -0.63
CA VAL A 83 -3.68 -14.50 -0.17
C VAL A 83 -3.43 -15.75 0.68
N TYR A 84 -3.67 -15.67 1.98
CA TYR A 84 -3.53 -16.78 2.90
C TYR A 84 -4.89 -17.31 3.32
N SER A 85 -4.97 -18.62 3.57
CA SER A 85 -6.14 -19.25 4.18
C SER A 85 -5.75 -19.99 5.44
N LYS A 86 -5.98 -19.38 6.59
CA LYS A 86 -5.47 -19.92 7.85
C LYS A 86 -6.21 -21.19 8.21
N GLY A 87 -5.50 -22.32 8.16
CA GLY A 87 -6.05 -23.60 8.56
C GLY A 87 -6.97 -24.30 7.53
N LEU A 88 -7.19 -23.73 6.35
CA LEU A 88 -7.94 -24.43 5.31
C LEU A 88 -7.09 -25.50 4.64
N THR A 89 -5.83 -25.19 4.33
CA THR A 89 -4.93 -26.06 3.58
C THR A 89 -3.69 -26.45 4.38
N GLU A 90 -3.02 -27.51 3.93
CA GLU A 90 -1.66 -27.83 4.39
C GLU A 90 -0.73 -26.64 4.14
N ASN A 91 0.20 -26.39 5.06
CA ASN A 91 1.17 -25.32 4.89
C ASN A 91 2.19 -25.69 3.81
N MET A 92 2.59 -24.69 3.01
CA MET A 92 3.66 -24.81 2.02
C MET A 92 4.89 -24.02 2.47
N ILE A 93 6.07 -24.46 2.02
CA ILE A 93 7.33 -23.73 2.25
C ILE A 93 7.36 -22.54 1.29
N ILE A 94 7.47 -21.33 1.85
CA ILE A 94 7.55 -20.07 1.12
C ILE A 94 8.75 -19.30 1.67
N GLY A 95 9.82 -19.23 0.87
CA GLY A 95 11.09 -18.67 1.32
C GLY A 95 11.61 -19.42 2.54
N ASN A 96 11.72 -18.71 3.67
CA ASN A 96 12.16 -19.24 4.96
C ASN A 96 11.00 -19.49 5.95
N SER A 97 9.75 -19.54 5.48
CA SER A 97 8.56 -19.71 6.31
C SER A 97 7.68 -20.87 5.84
N LEU A 98 6.93 -21.46 6.76
CA LEU A 98 5.89 -22.45 6.46
C LEU A 98 4.53 -21.75 6.60
N SER A 99 3.76 -21.64 5.51
CA SER A 99 2.48 -20.93 5.56
C SER A 99 1.45 -21.45 4.56
N SER A 100 0.18 -21.24 4.87
CA SER A 100 -0.98 -21.62 4.06
C SER A 100 -1.29 -20.57 3.00
N LEU A 101 -0.31 -20.25 2.15
CA LEU A 101 -0.45 -19.31 1.04
C LEU A 101 -1.21 -19.99 -0.10
N LEU A 102 -2.34 -19.41 -0.49
CA LEU A 102 -3.09 -19.87 -1.66
C LEU A 102 -2.48 -19.32 -2.94
N ARG A 103 -2.16 -18.01 -2.96
CA ARG A 103 -1.67 -17.34 -4.16
C ARG A 103 -1.08 -15.96 -3.87
N VAL A 104 -0.19 -15.50 -4.75
CA VAL A 104 0.17 -14.08 -4.88
C VAL A 104 -0.61 -13.48 -6.05
N VAL A 105 -1.35 -12.41 -5.80
CA VAL A 105 -2.18 -11.71 -6.78
C VAL A 105 -1.51 -10.40 -7.13
N SER A 106 -1.24 -10.17 -8.42
CA SER A 106 -0.75 -8.89 -8.90
C SER A 106 -1.88 -7.88 -9.05
N VAL A 107 -1.63 -6.67 -8.58
CA VAL A 107 -2.57 -5.54 -8.67
C VAL A 107 -2.19 -4.73 -9.91
N SER A 108 -3.17 -4.49 -10.78
CA SER A 108 -2.99 -3.77 -12.04
C SER A 108 -4.09 -2.72 -12.17
N GLY A 109 -3.69 -1.44 -12.15
CA GLY A 109 -4.61 -0.31 -12.04
C GLY A 109 -4.31 0.43 -10.74
N ALA A 110 -3.68 1.60 -10.86
CA ALA A 110 -3.35 2.48 -9.73
C ALA A 110 -4.39 3.58 -9.54
N ILE A 111 -5.47 3.55 -10.32
CA ILE A 111 -6.46 4.60 -10.36
C ILE A 111 -7.60 4.23 -9.40
N PRO A 112 -7.90 5.09 -8.40
CA PRO A 112 -9.06 4.90 -7.55
C PRO A 112 -10.34 4.73 -8.39
N GLY A 113 -11.08 3.65 -8.15
CA GLY A 113 -12.32 3.33 -8.86
C GLY A 113 -12.21 2.28 -9.96
N GLU A 114 -10.99 1.85 -10.32
CA GLU A 114 -10.81 0.72 -11.25
C GLU A 114 -11.02 -0.63 -10.57
N TYR A 115 -11.72 -1.53 -11.27
CA TYR A 115 -11.88 -2.92 -10.87
C TYR A 115 -10.61 -3.70 -11.16
N ASN A 116 -10.03 -4.29 -10.11
CA ASN A 116 -8.92 -5.22 -10.23
C ASN A 116 -9.45 -6.66 -10.23
N GLU A 117 -9.69 -7.21 -11.42
CA GLU A 117 -10.10 -8.61 -11.59
C GLU A 117 -8.93 -9.47 -12.09
N LYS A 118 -8.75 -10.64 -11.48
CA LYS A 118 -7.80 -11.66 -11.90
C LYS A 118 -8.47 -13.02 -12.01
N ILE A 119 -8.66 -13.45 -13.25
CA ILE A 119 -9.13 -14.79 -13.59
C ILE A 119 -7.91 -15.66 -13.89
N TYR A 120 -7.94 -16.90 -13.42
CA TYR A 120 -6.86 -17.85 -13.60
C TYR A 120 -7.39 -19.14 -14.22
N ASP A 121 -7.06 -19.36 -15.49
CA ASP A 121 -7.52 -20.54 -16.25
C ASP A 121 -6.94 -21.86 -15.72
N SER A 122 -5.74 -21.78 -15.12
CA SER A 122 -5.05 -22.91 -14.48
C SER A 122 -4.94 -22.68 -12.96
N PRO A 123 -5.96 -23.08 -12.17
CA PRO A 123 -5.91 -22.95 -10.72
C PRO A 123 -4.86 -23.90 -10.13
N ILE A 124 -4.12 -23.40 -9.12
CA ILE A 124 -3.23 -24.21 -8.30
C ILE A 124 -4.08 -24.75 -7.15
N PHE A 125 -4.00 -26.07 -6.93
CA PHE A 125 -4.71 -26.73 -5.84
C PHE A 125 -3.73 -27.06 -4.72
N ALA A 126 -4.09 -26.68 -3.49
CA ALA A 126 -3.45 -27.13 -2.28
C ALA A 126 -4.31 -28.19 -1.59
N ARG A 127 -3.69 -29.11 -0.85
CA ARG A 127 -4.43 -30.12 -0.09
C ARG A 127 -5.20 -29.43 1.04
N VAL A 128 -6.50 -29.66 1.07
CA VAL A 128 -7.38 -29.19 2.15
C VAL A 128 -7.22 -30.12 3.35
N LEU A 129 -7.13 -29.54 4.54
CA LEU A 129 -7.02 -30.33 5.77
C LEU A 129 -8.35 -31.07 6.04
N PRO A 130 -8.32 -32.39 6.32
CA PRO A 130 -9.52 -33.19 6.55
C PRO A 130 -10.09 -32.91 7.94
N ARG A 131 -10.82 -31.81 8.07
CA ARG A 131 -11.51 -31.41 9.29
C ARG A 131 -12.79 -30.65 8.99
N GLU A 132 -13.73 -30.70 9.91
CA GLU A 132 -14.91 -29.87 9.87
C GLU A 132 -14.51 -28.40 10.14
N ILE A 133 -14.99 -27.51 9.29
CA ILE A 133 -14.72 -26.07 9.36
C ILE A 133 -16.03 -25.32 9.18
N ASN A 134 -16.35 -24.49 10.18
CA ASN A 134 -17.55 -23.65 10.17
C ASN A 134 -17.29 -22.30 9.48
N GLU A 135 -16.02 -21.87 9.46
CA GLU A 135 -15.61 -20.56 8.96
C GLU A 135 -14.30 -20.70 8.17
N ILE A 136 -14.21 -19.98 7.04
CA ILE A 136 -13.00 -19.87 6.24
C ILE A 136 -12.45 -18.45 6.40
N GLU A 137 -11.31 -18.33 7.08
CA GLU A 137 -10.60 -17.08 7.24
C GLU A 137 -9.62 -16.87 6.07
N ILE A 138 -9.75 -15.74 5.36
CA ILE A 138 -8.83 -15.32 4.30
C ILE A 138 -8.11 -14.04 4.72
N GLU A 139 -6.78 -14.08 4.71
CA GLU A 139 -5.95 -12.91 4.96
C GLU A 139 -5.31 -12.42 3.66
N LEU A 140 -5.46 -11.14 3.37
CA LEU A 140 -4.73 -10.47 2.30
C LEU A 140 -3.59 -9.68 2.93
N ARG A 141 -2.35 -10.01 2.56
CA ARG A 141 -1.14 -9.40 3.15
C ARG A 141 -0.26 -8.73 2.09
N THR A 142 0.33 -7.61 2.45
CA THR A 142 1.31 -6.89 1.62
C THR A 142 2.60 -7.71 1.47
N MET A 143 3.23 -7.65 0.30
CA MET A 143 4.45 -8.43 0.03
C MET A 143 5.71 -7.89 0.71
N ASP A 144 5.73 -6.60 1.09
CA ASP A 144 6.90 -5.94 1.66
C ASP A 144 7.18 -6.34 3.11
N LYS A 145 6.13 -6.33 3.95
CA LYS A 145 6.22 -6.51 5.41
C LYS A 145 5.17 -7.48 5.95
N GLY A 146 4.41 -8.15 5.08
CA GLY A 146 3.38 -9.11 5.48
C GLY A 146 2.24 -8.50 6.29
N ARG A 147 2.02 -7.18 6.19
CA ARG A 147 0.95 -6.48 6.91
C ARG A 147 -0.40 -6.79 6.27
N LEU A 148 -1.48 -6.78 7.03
CA LEU A 148 -2.82 -6.88 6.45
C LEU A 148 -3.04 -5.72 5.47
N VAL A 149 -3.62 -6.02 4.31
CA VAL A 149 -3.97 -5.01 3.32
C VAL A 149 -5.02 -4.07 3.93
N PRO A 150 -4.76 -2.75 4.01
CA PRO A 150 -5.65 -1.81 4.66
C PRO A 150 -6.79 -1.41 3.71
N PHE A 151 -7.85 -2.21 3.66
CA PHE A 151 -9.05 -1.87 2.89
C PHE A 151 -9.75 -0.65 3.48
N ALA A 152 -9.61 0.50 2.83
CA ALA A 152 -10.33 1.72 3.21
C ALA A 152 -11.72 1.81 2.57
N TYR A 153 -11.87 1.29 1.35
CA TYR A 153 -13.11 1.30 0.58
C TYR A 153 -13.09 0.18 -0.49
N GLY A 154 -14.27 -0.25 -0.94
CA GLY A 154 -14.44 -1.26 -1.98
C GLY A 154 -15.08 -2.56 -1.50
N THR A 155 -15.22 -3.52 -2.41
CA THR A 155 -15.74 -4.86 -2.12
C THR A 155 -14.74 -5.89 -2.65
N THR A 156 -14.46 -6.91 -1.85
CA THR A 156 -13.57 -8.01 -2.23
C THR A 156 -14.40 -9.27 -2.46
N LEU A 157 -14.29 -9.84 -3.65
CA LEU A 157 -14.89 -11.13 -3.98
C LEU A 157 -13.78 -12.17 -4.13
N ILE A 158 -13.90 -13.29 -3.43
CA ILE A 158 -12.96 -14.40 -3.49
C ILE A 158 -13.73 -15.66 -3.84
N VAL A 159 -13.31 -16.35 -4.90
CA VAL A 159 -13.90 -17.62 -5.34
C VAL A 159 -12.90 -18.73 -5.04
N LEU A 160 -13.29 -19.65 -4.16
CA LEU A 160 -12.51 -20.84 -3.83
C LEU A 160 -13.06 -22.04 -4.60
N ILE A 161 -12.17 -22.77 -5.29
CA ILE A 161 -12.53 -23.97 -6.06
C ILE A 161 -12.03 -25.21 -5.32
N PHE A 162 -12.95 -26.08 -4.94
CA PHE A 162 -12.65 -27.36 -4.29
C PHE A 162 -12.76 -28.50 -5.29
N LYS A 163 -11.71 -29.32 -5.38
CA LYS A 163 -11.70 -30.54 -6.20
C LYS A 163 -11.50 -31.75 -5.30
N LYS A 164 -12.36 -32.77 -5.47
CA LYS A 164 -12.18 -34.05 -4.79
C LYS A 164 -10.87 -34.69 -5.25
N VAL A 165 -9.99 -35.00 -4.30
CA VAL A 165 -8.78 -35.78 -4.56
C VAL A 165 -9.19 -37.23 -4.76
N ILE A 166 -8.81 -37.81 -5.90
CA ILE A 166 -8.94 -39.26 -6.14
C ILE A 166 -7.58 -39.85 -5.79
N ASN A 167 -7.50 -40.50 -4.62
CA ASN A 167 -6.35 -41.32 -4.26
C ASN A 167 -6.53 -42.67 -4.94
N PHE A 168 -5.57 -43.05 -5.80
CA PHE A 168 -5.46 -44.39 -6.38
C PHE A 168 -4.60 -45.27 -5.47
#